data_AF-A0A2D6FX67-F1
#
_entry.id   AF-A0A2D6FX67-F1
#
_cell.length_a   1.000
_cell.length_b   1.000
_cell.length_c   1.000
_cell.angle_alpha   90.00
_cell.angle_beta   90.00
_cell.angle_gamma   90.00
#
_symmetry.space_group_name_H-M   'P 1'
#
loop_
_entity.id
_entity.type
_entity.pdbx_description
1 polymer ?
#
loop_
_entity_poly.entity_id
_entity_poly.type
_entity_poly.pdbx_seq_one_letter_code
_entity_poly.pdbx_strand_id
1 'polypeptide(L)'
;MSVKSPKKPNPKRAGYDEFHQVLLAELETYKKPTLLMHGDNHHVKIDKPLFNPRTKLFVPNFTRVETFGDPTTGWIHVLVDPKDRDLFTFKPRQYIPD
;
A
#
# COMPACT_ATOMS: atom_id res chain seq x y z
N MET A 1 32.22 11.21 31.44
CA MET A 1 31.55 10.87 30.16
C MET A 1 30.06 11.12 30.35
N SER A 2 29.50 12.19 29.78
CA SER A 2 28.07 12.47 29.91
C SER A 2 27.28 11.67 28.88
N VAL A 3 26.42 10.77 29.36
CA VAL A 3 25.43 10.07 28.53
C VAL A 3 24.45 11.13 28.00
N LYS A 4 24.37 11.28 26.67
CA LYS A 4 23.38 12.13 26.04
C LYS A 4 22.00 11.51 26.26
N SER A 5 21.07 12.31 26.81
CA SER A 5 19.66 11.92 26.90
C SER A 5 19.08 11.61 25.51
N PRO A 6 18.11 10.67 25.42
CA PRO A 6 17.52 10.28 24.15
C PRO A 6 16.83 11.47 23.48
N LYS A 7 17.06 11.61 22.17
CA LYS A 7 16.47 12.69 21.35
C LYS A 7 14.96 12.47 21.27
N LYS A 8 14.16 13.43 21.73
CA LYS A 8 12.70 13.41 21.54
C LYS A 8 12.39 13.26 20.04
N PRO A 9 11.42 12.42 19.64
CA PRO A 9 11.07 12.25 18.23
C PRO A 9 10.65 13.60 17.65
N ASN A 10 11.11 13.90 16.44
CA ASN A 10 10.85 15.17 15.77
C ASN A 10 9.51 15.07 15.01
N PRO A 11 8.46 15.81 15.42
CA PRO A 11 7.11 15.71 14.81
C PRO A 11 7.05 16.16 13.33
N LYS A 12 8.11 16.81 12.81
CA LYS A 12 8.18 17.32 11.42
C LYS A 12 8.37 16.25 10.33
N ARG A 13 8.23 14.96 10.63
CA ARG A 13 8.38 13.85 9.65
C ARG A 13 7.32 12.76 9.83
N ALA A 14 6.10 13.11 10.21
CA ALA A 14 5.02 12.13 10.42
C ALA A 14 4.31 11.67 9.13
N GLY A 15 4.91 11.90 7.95
CA GLY A 15 4.43 11.54 6.60
C GLY A 15 2.99 11.03 6.52
N TYR A 16 2.84 9.73 6.25
CA TYR A 16 1.57 8.99 6.32
C TYR A 16 1.53 8.03 7.52
N ASP A 17 2.29 8.32 8.58
CA ASP A 17 2.46 7.39 9.71
C ASP A 17 1.14 7.15 10.44
N GLU A 18 0.34 8.20 10.64
CA GLU A 18 -0.99 8.08 11.25
C GLU A 18 -1.92 7.22 10.38
N PHE A 19 -1.94 7.44 9.07
CA PHE A 19 -2.71 6.63 8.13
C PHE A 19 -2.29 5.15 8.19
N HIS A 20 -0.99 4.86 8.24
CA HIS A 20 -0.49 3.49 8.39
C HIS A 20 -0.93 2.85 9.70
N GLN A 21 -0.92 3.59 10.81
CA GLN A 21 -1.35 3.09 12.11
C GLN A 21 -2.84 2.75 12.12
N VAL A 22 -3.69 3.64 11.59
CA VAL A 22 -5.13 3.40 11.47
C VAL A 22 -5.40 2.23 10.54
N LEU A 23 -4.75 2.18 9.37
CA LEU A 23 -4.90 1.08 8.42
C LEU A 23 -4.52 -0.28 9.05
N LEU A 24 -3.43 -0.34 9.81
CA LEU A 24 -3.05 -1.55 10.53
C LEU A 24 -4.11 -1.96 11.56
N ALA A 25 -4.63 -1.01 12.34
CA ALA A 25 -5.65 -1.28 13.35
C ALA A 25 -6.96 -1.80 12.72
N GLU A 26 -7.40 -1.22 11.61
CA GLU A 26 -8.59 -1.69 10.88
C GLU A 26 -8.39 -3.12 10.35
N LEU A 27 -7.23 -3.41 9.75
CA LEU A 27 -6.91 -4.74 9.20
C LEU A 27 -6.61 -5.80 10.26
N GLU A 28 -6.39 -5.40 11.52
CA GLU A 28 -6.38 -6.32 12.65
C GLU A 28 -7.75 -6.97 12.89
N THR A 29 -8.85 -6.32 12.51
CA THR A 29 -10.21 -6.87 12.69
C THR A 29 -10.89 -7.23 11.35
N TYR A 30 -10.66 -6.43 10.31
CA TYR A 30 -11.22 -6.65 8.99
C TYR A 30 -10.36 -7.62 8.17
N LYS A 31 -10.80 -8.89 8.08
CA LYS A 31 -10.03 -9.99 7.47
C LYS A 31 -10.31 -10.24 5.99
N LYS A 32 -11.18 -9.44 5.37
CA LYS A 32 -11.47 -9.57 3.93
C LYS A 32 -10.32 -8.98 3.11
N PRO A 33 -10.13 -9.42 1.84
CA PRO A 33 -9.17 -8.81 0.95
C PRO A 33 -9.42 -7.30 0.84
N THR A 34 -8.37 -6.51 1.04
CA THR A 34 -8.40 -5.05 1.09
C THR A 34 -7.33 -4.51 0.17
N LEU A 35 -7.67 -3.47 -0.56
CA LEU A 35 -6.81 -2.86 -1.55
C LEU A 35 -6.66 -1.35 -1.31
N LEU A 36 -5.43 -0.85 -1.43
CA LEU A 36 -5.11 0.58 -1.45
C LEU A 36 -4.58 0.97 -2.83
N MET A 37 -5.35 1.78 -3.57
CA MET A 37 -4.92 2.38 -4.84
C MET A 37 -4.32 3.77 -4.60
N HIS A 38 -3.15 4.03 -5.18
CA HIS A 38 -2.52 5.36 -5.19
C HIS A 38 -1.67 5.60 -6.44
N GLY A 39 -1.04 6.77 -6.54
CA GLY A 39 -0.12 7.15 -7.62
C GLY A 39 1.13 7.85 -7.08
N ASP A 40 1.55 8.93 -7.76
CA ASP A 40 2.69 9.83 -7.44
C ASP A 40 4.07 9.36 -7.90
N ASN A 41 4.52 8.12 -7.65
CA ASN A 41 5.85 7.70 -8.15
C ASN A 41 5.84 7.26 -9.63
N HIS A 42 4.67 7.24 -10.27
CA HIS A 42 4.49 6.92 -11.69
C HIS A 42 5.01 5.51 -12.08
N HIS A 43 5.02 4.58 -11.12
CA HIS A 43 5.43 3.20 -11.35
C HIS A 43 4.27 2.25 -11.07
N VAL A 44 3.95 1.39 -12.04
CA VAL A 44 2.96 0.33 -11.82
C VAL A 44 3.51 -0.69 -10.83
N LYS A 45 2.89 -0.79 -9.66
CA LYS A 45 3.24 -1.78 -8.62
C LYS A 45 2.00 -2.43 -8.06
N ILE A 46 2.02 -3.75 -7.96
CA ILE A 46 0.98 -4.55 -7.32
C ILE A 46 1.68 -5.49 -6.36
N ASP A 47 1.62 -5.20 -5.07
CA ASP A 47 2.36 -5.94 -4.04
C ASP A 47 1.67 -5.88 -2.66
N LYS A 48 2.28 -6.52 -1.65
CA LYS A 48 1.76 -6.59 -0.28
C LYS A 48 2.76 -6.00 0.73
N PRO A 49 3.05 -4.70 0.70
CA PRO A 49 4.18 -4.10 1.43
C PRO A 49 3.87 -3.76 2.88
N LEU A 50 2.61 -3.86 3.32
CA LEU A 50 2.20 -3.45 4.65
C LEU A 50 2.72 -4.44 5.71
N PHE A 51 3.80 -4.06 6.38
CA PHE A 51 4.39 -4.83 7.47
C PHE A 51 3.79 -4.42 8.80
N ASN A 52 3.36 -5.40 9.61
CA ASN A 52 2.91 -5.16 10.97
C ASN A 52 4.09 -5.36 11.94
N PRO A 53 4.60 -4.29 12.58
CA PRO A 53 5.75 -4.39 13.49
C PRO A 53 5.44 -5.17 14.79
N ARG A 54 4.18 -5.26 15.20
CA ARG A 54 3.75 -6.00 16.40
C ARG A 54 3.85 -7.52 16.19
N THR A 55 3.41 -8.00 15.02
CA THR A 55 3.44 -9.44 14.68
C THR A 55 4.71 -9.86 13.96
N LYS A 56 5.49 -8.89 13.45
CA LYS A 56 6.66 -9.09 12.59
C LYS A 56 6.35 -9.82 11.28
N LEU A 57 5.13 -9.64 10.76
CA LEU A 57 4.65 -10.26 9.53
C LEU A 57 4.01 -9.23 8.60
N PHE A 58 4.00 -9.50 7.30
CA PHE A 58 3.20 -8.73 6.35
C PHE A 58 1.71 -9.02 6.53
N VAL A 59 0.87 -8.00 6.31
CA VAL A 59 -0.59 -8.11 6.44
C VAL A 59 -1.13 -8.90 5.23
N PRO A 60 -1.64 -10.13 5.42
CA PRO A 60 -1.86 -11.06 4.31
C PRO A 60 -3.03 -10.68 3.40
N ASN A 61 -4.02 -9.97 3.95
CA ASN A 61 -5.23 -9.54 3.26
C ASN A 61 -5.11 -8.11 2.67
N PHE A 62 -3.92 -7.51 2.68
CA PHE A 62 -3.67 -6.20 2.09
C PHE A 62 -2.94 -6.32 0.76
N THR A 63 -3.38 -5.55 -0.24
CA THR A 63 -2.69 -5.36 -1.51
C THR A 63 -2.58 -3.86 -1.81
N ARG A 64 -1.39 -3.39 -2.17
CA ARG A 64 -1.17 -2.05 -2.71
C ARG A 64 -1.23 -2.11 -4.23
N VAL A 65 -1.85 -1.09 -4.83
CA VAL A 65 -1.83 -0.86 -6.27
C VAL A 65 -1.37 0.57 -6.53
N GLU A 66 -0.21 0.71 -7.15
CA GLU A 66 0.28 1.97 -7.68
C GLU A 66 0.01 2.01 -9.19
N THR A 67 -0.61 3.10 -9.66
CA THR A 67 -1.00 3.25 -11.07
C THR A 67 0.06 3.94 -11.92
N PHE A 68 -0.19 3.98 -13.23
CA PHE A 68 0.56 4.73 -14.22
C PHE A 68 0.60 6.25 -13.90
N GLY A 69 1.59 6.93 -14.46
CA GLY A 69 1.74 8.39 -14.42
C GLY A 69 2.80 8.84 -15.41
N ASP A 70 2.93 10.15 -15.61
CA ASP A 70 3.86 10.72 -16.59
C ASP A 70 5.31 10.19 -16.42
N PRO A 71 6.01 9.77 -17.48
CA PRO A 71 5.67 9.88 -18.90
C PRO A 71 4.92 8.66 -19.46
N THR A 72 4.77 7.59 -18.68
CA THR A 72 4.09 6.35 -19.11
C THR A 72 2.62 6.39 -18.72
N THR A 73 1.76 6.73 -19.66
CA THR A 73 0.31 6.75 -19.44
C THR A 73 -0.29 5.35 -19.61
N GLY A 74 -1.42 5.09 -18.95
CA GLY A 74 -2.06 3.78 -18.96
C GLY A 74 -3.16 3.68 -17.91
N TRP A 75 -3.72 2.48 -17.74
CA TRP A 75 -4.72 2.18 -16.73
C TRP A 75 -4.56 0.75 -16.21
N ILE A 76 -5.14 0.48 -15.04
CA ILE A 76 -5.20 -0.86 -14.47
C ILE A 76 -6.66 -1.29 -14.44
N HIS A 77 -6.99 -2.34 -15.19
CA HIS A 77 -8.30 -2.98 -15.07
C HIS A 77 -8.27 -3.93 -13.87
N VAL A 78 -9.11 -3.65 -12.87
CA VAL A 78 -9.29 -4.50 -11.69
C VAL A 78 -10.61 -5.26 -11.81
N LEU A 79 -10.52 -6.59 -11.89
CA LEU A 79 -11.68 -7.47 -11.80
C LEU A 79 -11.90 -7.85 -10.34
N VAL A 80 -13.16 -7.82 -9.91
CA VAL A 80 -13.60 -8.27 -8.57
C VAL A 80 -14.53 -9.46 -8.75
N ASP A 81 -14.08 -10.66 -8.41
CA ASP A 81 -14.88 -11.88 -8.51
C ASP A 81 -15.00 -12.57 -7.13
N PRO A 82 -16.16 -12.50 -6.46
CA PRO A 82 -16.40 -13.17 -5.19
C PRO A 82 -16.28 -14.70 -5.24
N LYS A 83 -16.28 -15.32 -6.43
CA LYS A 83 -16.09 -16.75 -6.62
C LYS A 83 -14.62 -17.14 -6.72
N ASP A 84 -13.73 -16.20 -7.01
CA ASP A 84 -12.29 -16.40 -7.01
C ASP A 84 -11.74 -16.24 -5.58
N ARG A 85 -10.87 -17.16 -5.17
CA ARG A 85 -10.23 -17.12 -3.84
C ARG A 85 -9.39 -15.85 -3.66
N ASP A 86 -8.78 -15.35 -4.72
CA ASP A 86 -7.88 -14.22 -4.66
C ASP A 86 -8.64 -12.87 -4.76
N LEU A 87 -9.95 -12.90 -5.06
CA LEU A 87 -10.93 -11.80 -5.23
C LEU A 87 -10.59 -10.78 -6.32
N PHE A 88 -9.34 -10.30 -6.35
CA PHE A 88 -8.87 -9.25 -7.24
C PHE A 88 -7.92 -9.82 -8.30
N THR A 89 -8.22 -9.53 -9.57
CA THR A 89 -7.28 -9.73 -10.67
C THR A 89 -6.91 -8.38 -11.28
N PHE A 90 -5.61 -8.14 -11.48
CA PHE A 90 -5.09 -6.87 -12.00
C PHE A 90 -4.55 -7.03 -13.41
N LYS A 91 -4.96 -6.16 -14.32
CA LYS A 91 -4.47 -6.13 -15.72
C LYS A 91 -4.02 -4.72 -16.09
N PRO A 92 -2.72 -4.39 -15.89
CA PRO A 92 -2.14 -3.14 -16.36
C PRO A 92 -2.16 -3.06 -17.89
N ARG A 93 -2.48 -1.88 -18.41
CA ARG A 93 -2.49 -1.54 -19.84
C ARG A 93 -1.78 -0.20 -20.00
N GLN A 94 -0.61 -0.22 -20.63
CA GLN A 94 0.02 1.02 -21.08
C GLN A 94 -0.78 1.58 -22.26
N TYR A 95 -1.03 2.88 -22.24
CA TYR A 95 -1.55 3.59 -23.39
C TYR A 95 -0.39 3.82 -24.37
N ILE A 96 -0.56 3.35 -25.60
CA ILE A 96 0.36 3.55 -26.71
C ILE A 96 -0.46 4.26 -27.78
N PRO A 97 -0.17 5.53 -28.09
CA PRO A 97 -0.80 6.23 -29.20
C PRO A 97 -0.50 5.51 -30.53
N ASP A 98 -1.45 5.58 -31.47
CA ASP A 98 -1.25 5.13 -32.86
C ASP A 98 -0.18 5.96 -33.59
#